data_AF-A0A496ZWY8-F1
#
_entry.id   AF-A0A496ZWY8-F1
#
_cell.length_a   1.000
_cell.length_b   1.000
_cell.length_c   1.000
_cell.angle_alpha   90.00
_cell.angle_beta   90.00
_cell.angle_gamma   90.00
#
_symmetry.space_group_name_H-M   'P 1'
#
loop_
_entity.id
_entity.type
_entity.pdbx_description
1 polymer ?
#
loop_
_entity_poly.entity_id
_entity_poly.type
_entity_poly.pdbx_seq_one_letter_code
_entity_poly.pdbx_strand_id
1 'polypeptide(L)'
;MIVEISHERAVELIEKIASFLVKRKMAAPAIMTIESLRPLARLGSQILYFLAPFAELIFNPKEYQEFAVLLEKEDNIKLLLTRIDELDVEYHREERKQKQLLRKRRMNKFKNFLNKIFKKK
;
A
#
# COMPACT_ATOMS: atom_id res chain seq x y z
N MET A 1 -0.91 26.92 -14.17
CA MET A 1 -1.50 27.16 -12.83
C MET A 1 -0.52 26.59 -11.83
N ILE A 2 0.00 27.39 -10.90
CA ILE A 2 0.81 26.86 -9.80
C ILE A 2 -0.18 26.20 -8.86
N VAL A 3 -0.19 24.86 -8.83
CA VAL A 3 -1.07 24.10 -7.94
C VAL A 3 -0.39 24.11 -6.58
N GLU A 4 -0.95 24.82 -5.62
CA GLU A 4 -0.53 24.71 -4.21
C GLU A 4 -1.38 23.64 -3.52
N ILE A 5 -0.75 22.85 -2.66
CA ILE A 5 -1.39 21.76 -1.93
C ILE A 5 -1.32 22.02 -0.41
N SER A 6 -2.47 21.93 0.27
CA SER A 6 -2.53 22.00 1.73
C SER A 6 -1.91 20.75 2.36
N HIS A 7 -1.48 20.87 3.62
CA HIS A 7 -0.91 19.73 4.34
C HIS A 7 -1.91 18.57 4.46
N GLU A 8 -3.16 18.86 4.82
CA GLU A 8 -4.24 17.87 4.91
C GLU A 8 -4.43 17.13 3.58
N ARG A 9 -4.45 17.88 2.46
CA ARG A 9 -4.60 17.29 1.13
C ARG A 9 -3.41 16.42 0.73
N ALA A 10 -2.20 16.81 1.14
CA ALA A 10 -1.01 15.99 0.91
C ALA A 10 -1.09 14.66 1.66
N VAL A 11 -1.52 14.67 2.92
CA VAL A 11 -1.72 13.47 3.74
C VAL A 11 -2.78 12.55 3.11
N GLU A 12 -3.90 13.10 2.62
CA GLU A 12 -4.92 12.31 1.91
C GLU A 12 -4.38 11.60 0.67
N LEU A 13 -3.60 12.29 -0.16
CA LEU A 13 -3.00 11.70 -1.36
C LEU A 13 -1.97 10.62 -0.99
N ILE A 14 -1.15 10.86 0.03
CA ILE A 14 -0.20 9.88 0.55
C ILE A 14 -0.94 8.61 1.00
N GLU A 15 -2.01 8.75 1.79
CA GLU A 15 -2.82 7.63 2.25
C GLU A 15 -3.38 6.82 1.09
N LYS A 16 -3.94 7.52 0.09
CA LYS A 16 -4.51 6.92 -1.11
C LYS A 16 -3.49 6.09 -1.87
N ILE A 17 -2.30 6.63 -2.11
CA ILE A 17 -1.23 5.98 -2.86
C ILE A 17 -0.65 4.80 -2.08
N ALA A 18 -0.35 5.00 -0.80
CA ALA A 18 0.20 3.96 0.05
C ALA A 18 -0.77 2.76 0.12
N SER A 19 -2.05 3.02 0.35
CA SER A 19 -3.11 2.02 0.30
C SER A 19 -3.20 1.30 -1.04
N PHE A 20 -3.09 2.03 -2.15
CA PHE A 20 -3.15 1.44 -3.50
C PHE A 20 -2.01 0.45 -3.74
N LEU A 21 -0.79 0.81 -3.35
CA LEU A 21 0.43 0.01 -3.52
C LEU A 21 0.38 -1.25 -2.65
N VAL A 22 0.04 -1.10 -1.36
CA VAL A 22 -0.01 -2.21 -0.40
C VAL A 22 -1.06 -3.25 -0.79
N LYS A 23 -2.26 -2.82 -1.18
CA LYS A 23 -3.33 -3.72 -1.65
C LYS A 23 -2.91 -4.56 -2.87
N ARG A 24 -1.94 -4.07 -3.65
CA ARG A 24 -1.37 -4.76 -4.82
C ARG A 24 -0.06 -5.49 -4.53
N LYS A 25 0.34 -5.58 -3.25
CA LYS A 25 1.61 -6.18 -2.82
C LYS A 25 2.85 -5.50 -3.46
N MET A 26 2.74 -4.19 -3.67
CA MET A 26 3.78 -3.35 -4.29
C MET A 26 4.57 -2.52 -3.25
N ALA A 27 4.39 -2.73 -1.95
CA ALA A 27 5.08 -1.96 -0.92
C ALA A 27 6.60 -2.08 -1.02
N ALA A 28 7.14 -3.31 -0.98
CA ALA A 28 8.58 -3.55 -1.09
C ALA A 28 9.22 -2.97 -2.37
N PRO A 29 8.72 -3.23 -3.59
CA PRO A 29 9.30 -2.63 -4.79
C PRO A 29 9.16 -1.11 -4.80
N ALA A 30 8.04 -0.54 -4.33
CA ALA A 30 7.88 0.91 -4.26
C ALA A 30 8.90 1.56 -3.31
N ILE A 31 9.05 1.03 -2.09
CA ILE A 31 10.03 1.51 -1.12
C ILE A 31 11.44 1.44 -1.71
N MET A 32 11.83 0.27 -2.25
CA MET A 32 13.15 0.07 -2.82
C MET A 32 13.42 1.05 -3.97
N THR A 33 12.46 1.24 -4.88
CA THR A 33 12.61 2.19 -5.99
C THR A 33 12.77 3.61 -5.49
N ILE A 34 11.87 4.09 -4.62
CA ILE A 34 11.90 5.47 -4.12
C ILE A 34 13.17 5.75 -3.31
N GLU A 35 13.61 4.81 -2.46
CA GLU A 35 14.87 4.89 -1.73
C GLU A 35 16.09 4.96 -2.66
N SER A 36 16.11 4.13 -3.70
CA SER A 36 17.19 4.11 -4.68
C SER A 36 17.31 5.41 -5.46
N LEU A 37 16.22 6.18 -5.53
CA LEU A 37 16.19 7.47 -6.22
C LEU A 37 16.72 8.61 -5.36
N ARG A 38 16.76 8.50 -4.02
CA ARG A 38 17.21 9.55 -3.07
C ARG A 38 18.47 10.34 -3.47
N PRO A 39 19.54 9.76 -4.05
CA PRO A 39 20.71 10.55 -4.46
C PRO A 39 20.48 11.48 -5.67
N LEU A 40 19.30 11.47 -6.32
CA LEU A 40 19.01 12.25 -7.50
C LEU A 40 18.38 13.61 -7.16
N ALA A 41 18.90 14.68 -7.77
CA ALA A 41 18.36 16.04 -7.62
C ALA A 41 16.91 16.22 -8.13
N ARG A 42 16.29 15.20 -8.75
CA ARG A 42 14.93 15.24 -9.34
C ARG A 42 14.09 14.03 -8.90
N LEU A 43 13.93 13.84 -7.60
CA LEU A 43 13.17 12.72 -7.02
C LEU A 43 11.73 12.64 -7.54
N GLY A 44 11.04 13.78 -7.62
CA GLY A 44 9.62 13.82 -8.00
C GLY A 44 9.36 13.26 -9.41
N SER A 45 10.16 13.63 -10.41
CA SER A 45 9.92 13.14 -11.78
C SER A 45 10.09 11.63 -11.90
N GLN A 46 11.06 11.05 -11.18
CA GLN A 46 11.33 9.61 -11.26
C GLN A 46 10.23 8.78 -10.57
N ILE A 47 9.70 9.28 -9.46
CA ILE A 47 8.56 8.66 -8.78
C ILE A 47 7.31 8.71 -9.67
N LEU A 48 7.09 9.81 -10.38
CA LEU A 48 6.00 9.91 -11.36
C LEU A 48 6.16 8.90 -12.50
N TYR A 49 7.38 8.72 -13.03
CA TYR A 49 7.63 7.69 -14.06
C TYR A 49 7.40 6.27 -13.55
N PHE A 50 7.80 5.96 -12.31
CA PHE A 50 7.51 4.67 -11.69
C PHE A 50 6.01 4.42 -11.56
N LEU A 51 5.23 5.46 -11.23
CA LEU A 51 3.78 5.37 -11.09
C LEU A 51 3.02 5.55 -12.41
N ALA A 52 3.68 5.91 -13.51
CA ALA A 52 3.05 6.14 -14.81
C ALA A 52 2.17 4.97 -15.29
N PRO A 53 2.58 3.69 -15.15
CA PRO A 53 1.73 2.54 -15.52
C PRO A 53 0.43 2.44 -14.72
N PHE A 54 0.36 3.13 -13.58
CA PHE A 54 -0.79 3.14 -12.66
C PHE A 54 -1.48 4.49 -12.58
N ALA A 55 -1.00 5.51 -13.31
CA ALA A 55 -1.40 6.90 -13.09
C ALA A 55 -2.92 7.07 -13.20
N GLU A 56 -3.54 6.52 -14.24
CA GLU A 56 -4.99 6.60 -14.45
C GLU A 56 -5.81 5.78 -13.43
N LEU A 57 -5.20 4.77 -12.81
CA LEU A 57 -5.86 3.95 -11.78
C LEU A 57 -5.83 4.62 -10.40
N ILE A 58 -4.83 5.46 -10.16
CA ILE A 58 -4.61 6.12 -8.86
C ILE A 58 -5.19 7.53 -8.88
N PHE A 59 -5.02 8.26 -9.98
CA PHE A 59 -5.22 9.70 -10.03
C PHE A 59 -6.27 10.11 -11.05
N ASN A 60 -7.08 11.10 -10.69
CA ASN A 60 -7.67 12.00 -11.69
C ASN A 60 -6.63 13.05 -12.13
N PRO A 61 -6.87 13.81 -13.22
CA PRO A 61 -5.89 14.77 -13.73
C PRO A 61 -5.44 15.82 -12.71
N LYS A 62 -6.34 16.26 -11.82
CA LYS A 62 -6.02 17.22 -10.76
C LYS A 62 -5.12 16.58 -9.70
N GLU A 63 -5.45 15.39 -9.24
CA GLU A 63 -4.67 14.64 -8.25
C GLU A 63 -3.27 14.31 -8.75
N TYR A 64 -3.10 14.05 -10.05
CA TYR A 64 -1.78 13.82 -10.63
C TYR A 64 -0.90 15.08 -10.53
N GLN A 65 -1.47 16.26 -10.79
CA GLN A 65 -0.76 17.53 -10.61
C GLN A 65 -0.48 17.82 -9.13
N GLU A 66 -1.46 17.62 -8.25
CA GLU A 66 -1.29 17.77 -6.80
C GLU A 66 -0.19 16.83 -6.26
N PHE A 67 -0.14 15.60 -6.75
CA PHE A 67 0.88 14.64 -6.37
C PHE A 67 2.27 15.01 -6.91
N ALA A 68 2.36 15.53 -8.13
CA ALA A 68 3.63 16.04 -8.65
C ALA A 68 4.22 17.15 -7.77
N VAL A 69 3.38 18.09 -7.31
CA VAL A 69 3.77 19.16 -6.38
C VAL A 69 4.13 18.61 -5.00
N LEU A 70 3.38 17.64 -4.50
CA LEU A 70 3.65 16.97 -3.24
C LEU A 70 5.09 16.42 -3.18
N LEU A 71 5.55 15.82 -4.28
CA LEU A 71 6.88 15.22 -4.41
C LEU A 71 8.04 16.22 -4.47
N GLU A 72 7.77 17.51 -4.56
CA GLU A 72 8.83 18.54 -4.50
C GLU A 72 9.41 18.69 -3.08
N LYS A 73 8.66 18.26 -2.06
CA LYS A 73 9.09 18.32 -0.65
C LYS A 73 9.58 16.95 -0.18
N GLU A 74 10.84 16.88 0.25
CA GLU A 74 11.45 15.63 0.74
C GLU A 74 10.68 15.03 1.93
N ASP A 75 10.15 15.87 2.83
CA ASP A 75 9.37 15.42 3.98
C ASP A 75 8.10 14.68 3.58
N ASN A 76 7.46 15.07 2.48
CA ASN A 76 6.29 14.37 1.96
C ASN A 76 6.68 13.01 1.37
N ILE A 77 7.86 12.89 0.74
CA ILE A 77 8.38 11.62 0.23
C ILE A 77 8.69 10.68 1.41
N LYS A 78 9.33 11.19 2.47
CA LYS A 78 9.57 10.43 3.70
C LYS A 78 8.27 9.95 4.31
N LEU A 79 7.28 10.85 4.41
CA LEU A 79 5.95 10.51 4.92
C LEU A 79 5.27 9.43 4.07
N LEU A 80 5.37 9.50 2.73
CA LEU A 80 4.86 8.47 1.83
C LEU A 80 5.51 7.12 2.08
N LEU A 81 6.85 7.08 2.18
CA LEU A 81 7.60 5.84 2.44
C LEU A 81 7.21 5.22 3.78
N THR A 82 7.19 6.01 4.85
CA THR A 82 6.76 5.56 6.17
C THR A 82 5.35 5.00 6.12
N ARG A 83 4.43 5.70 5.42
CA ARG A 83 3.05 5.25 5.35
C ARG A 83 2.86 3.96 4.56
N ILE A 84 3.64 3.75 3.49
CA ILE A 84 3.66 2.48 2.75
C ILE A 84 4.10 1.34 3.67
N ASP A 85 5.18 1.53 4.44
CA ASP A 85 5.72 0.51 5.34
C ASP A 85 4.73 0.13 6.46
N GLU A 86 4.14 1.13 7.12
CA GLU A 86 3.12 0.93 8.15
C GLU A 86 1.93 0.10 7.64
N LEU A 87 1.37 0.50 6.50
CA LEU A 87 0.24 -0.19 5.88
C LEU A 87 0.59 -1.60 5.43
N ASP A 88 1.81 -1.85 4.95
CA ASP A 88 2.26 -3.19 4.56
C ASP A 88 2.34 -4.13 5.76
N VAL A 89 2.88 -3.65 6.88
CA VAL A 89 2.92 -4.39 8.16
C VAL A 89 1.50 -4.71 8.64
N GLU A 90 0.58 -3.74 8.60
CA GLU A 90 -0.82 -3.93 8.95
C GLU A 90 -1.49 -4.97 8.06
N TYR A 91 -1.36 -4.81 6.74
CA TYR A 91 -1.95 -5.71 5.75
C TYR A 91 -1.49 -7.16 5.92
N HIS A 92 -0.19 -7.39 6.10
CA HIS A 92 0.35 -8.73 6.32
C HIS A 92 -0.06 -9.32 7.68
N ARG A 93 -0.19 -8.49 8.72
CA ARG A 93 -0.69 -8.93 10.02
C ARG A 93 -2.15 -9.41 9.91
N GLU A 94 -2.99 -8.67 9.22
CA GLU A 94 -4.39 -9.05 8.97
C GLU A 94 -4.49 -10.32 8.11
N GLU A 95 -3.73 -10.40 7.01
CA GLU A 95 -3.69 -11.57 6.13
C GLU A 95 -3.31 -12.84 6.91
N ARG A 96 -2.31 -12.75 7.80
CA ARG A 96 -1.90 -13.86 8.67
C ARG A 96 -3.01 -14.27 9.64
N LYS A 97 -3.67 -13.31 10.29
CA LYS A 97 -4.81 -13.56 11.20
C LYS A 97 -5.94 -14.29 10.46
N GLN A 98 -6.30 -13.84 9.26
CA GLN A 98 -7.34 -14.48 8.45
C GLN A 98 -6.97 -15.92 8.06
N LYS A 99 -5.73 -16.14 7.59
CA LYS A 99 -5.23 -17.49 7.26
C LYS A 99 -5.28 -18.43 8.48
N GLN A 100 -4.94 -17.94 9.67
CA GLN A 100 -5.04 -18.72 10.91
C GLN A 100 -6.48 -19.08 11.27
N LEU A 101 -7.42 -18.12 11.17
CA LEU A 101 -8.84 -18.36 11.42
C LEU A 101 -9.41 -19.41 10.44
N LEU A 102 -9.07 -19.30 9.16
CA LEU A 102 -9.47 -20.27 8.13
C LEU A 102 -8.91 -21.67 8.42
N ARG A 103 -7.64 -21.77 8.84
CA ARG A 103 -7.03 -23.05 9.26
C ARG A 103 -7.75 -23.67 10.44
N LYS A 104 -8.02 -22.90 11.51
CA LYS A 104 -8.78 -23.36 12.69
C LYS A 104 -10.18 -23.86 12.29
N ARG A 105 -10.89 -23.10 11.45
CA ARG A 105 -12.22 -23.50 10.92
C ARG A 105 -12.17 -24.81 10.14
N ARG A 106 -11.18 -24.99 9.25
CA ARG A 106 -10.98 -26.25 8.50
C ARG A 106 -10.72 -27.42 9.43
N MET A 107 -9.88 -27.24 10.45
CA MET A 107 -9.56 -28.32 11.41
C MET A 107 -10.75 -28.70 12.28
N ASN A 108 -11.53 -27.73 12.75
CA ASN A 108 -12.75 -28.02 13.52
C ASN A 108 -13.78 -28.77 12.67
N LYS A 109 -13.96 -28.39 11.39
CA LYS A 109 -14.83 -29.12 10.46
C LYS A 109 -14.37 -30.56 10.26
N PHE A 110 -13.07 -30.79 10.07
CA PHE A 110 -12.51 -32.13 9.92
C PHE A 110 -12.67 -32.99 11.17
N LYS A 111 -12.39 -32.45 12.37
CA LYS A 111 -12.61 -33.14 13.64
C LYS A 111 -14.08 -33.53 13.83
N ASN A 112 -15.00 -32.61 13.55
CA ASN A 112 -16.44 -32.87 13.63
C ASN A 112 -16.88 -33.96 12.64
N PHE A 113 -16.32 -33.96 11.42
CA PHE A 113 -16.58 -34.98 10.43
C PHE A 113 -16.11 -36.38 10.89
N LEU A 114 -14.86 -36.50 11.35
CA LEU A 114 -14.35 -37.76 11.90
C LEU A 114 -15.21 -38.24 13.07
N ASN A 115 -15.50 -37.36 14.03
CA ASN A 115 -16.35 -37.71 15.18
C ASN A 115 -17.73 -38.25 14.75
N LYS A 116 -18.33 -37.69 13.69
CA LYS A 116 -19.62 -38.17 13.16
C LYS A 116 -19.52 -39.55 12.51
N ILE A 117 -18.40 -39.88 11.87
CA ILE A 117 -18.16 -41.20 11.27
C ILE A 117 -17.94 -42.25 12.36
N PHE A 118 -17.07 -41.97 13.33
CA PHE A 118 -16.71 -42.93 14.37
C PHE A 118 -17.82 -43.16 15.41
N LYS A 119 -18.69 -42.18 15.68
CA LYS A 119 -19.87 -42.36 16.57
C LYS A 119 -21.05 -43.08 15.91
N LYS A 120 -21.00 -43.40 14.62
CA LYS A 120 -22.08 -44.09 13.90
C LYS A 120 -21.87 -45.61 13.78
N LYS A 121 -20.92 -46.17 14.54
CA LYS A 121 -20.75 -47.61 14.78
C LYS A 121 -21.18 -47.93 16.21
#